data_AF-A0A974CVA2-F1
#
_entry.id   AF-A0A974CVA2-F1
#
_cell.length_a   1.000
_cell.length_b   1.000
_cell.length_c   1.000
_cell.angle_alpha   90.00
_cell.angle_beta   90.00
_cell.angle_gamma   90.00
#
_symmetry.space_group_name_H-M   'P 1'
#
loop_
_entity.id
_entity.type
_entity.pdbx_description
1 polymer ?
#
loop_
_entity_poly.entity_id
_entity_poly.type
_entity_poly.pdbx_seq_one_letter_code
_entity_poly.pdbx_strand_id
1 'polypeptide(L)' 'GGGSDLRLWTVNGDLIGHVHCREIICSVAFSNQPEGVSVNVIAGGLENGIVR' A
#
# COMPACT_ATOMS: atom_id res chain seq x y z
N GLY A 1 7.09 -9.02 -17.56
CA GLY A 1 7.47 -8.30 -16.33
C GLY A 1 6.25 -8.28 -15.44
N GLY A 2 6.19 -9.19 -14.47
CA GLY A 2 5.11 -9.24 -13.49
C GLY A 2 5.49 -8.41 -12.27
N GLY A 3 4.50 -7.77 -11.65
CA GLY A 3 4.63 -6.90 -10.50
C GLY A 3 3.30 -6.20 -10.22
N SER A 4 3.19 -5.50 -9.11
CA SER A 4 2.00 -4.75 -8.72
C SER A 4 2.37 -3.31 -8.43
N ASP A 5 1.50 -2.38 -8.82
CA ASP A 5 1.71 -0.96 -8.59
C ASP A 5 0.67 -0.47 -7.58
N LEU A 6 1.13 -0.03 -6.41
CA LEU A 6 0.28 0.52 -5.38
C LEU A 6 0.31 2.04 -5.48
N ARG A 7 -0.85 2.67 -5.68
CA ARG A 7 -0.98 4.14 -5.81
C ARG A 7 -1.87 4.69 -4.71
N LEU A 8 -1.44 5.80 -4.11
CA LEU A 8 -2.20 6.55 -3.12
C LEU A 8 -2.67 7.87 -3.73
N TRP A 9 -3.98 8.10 -3.66
CA TRP A 9 -4.64 9.29 -4.19
C TRP A 9 -5.34 10.04 -3.07
N THR A 10 -5.44 11.36 -3.18
CA THR A 10 -6.38 12.14 -2.38
C THR A 10 -7.81 11.82 -2.82
N VAL A 11 -8.80 12.11 -1.97
CA VAL A 11 -10.22 11.98 -2.32
C VAL A 11 -10.61 12.88 -3.51
N ASN A 12 -9.83 13.94 -3.75
CA ASN A 12 -10.03 14.86 -4.86
C ASN A 12 -9.39 14.38 -6.18
N GLY A 13 -8.69 13.24 -6.17
CA GLY A 13 -8.07 12.64 -7.35
C GLY A 13 -6.62 13.06 -7.60
N ASP A 14 -5.95 13.71 -6.64
CA ASP A 14 -4.53 14.06 -6.75
C ASP A 14 -3.65 12.89 -6.33
N LEU A 15 -2.62 12.55 -7.11
CA LEU A 15 -1.68 11.49 -6.76
C LEU A 15 -0.76 11.95 -5.61
N ILE A 16 -0.82 11.26 -4.47
CA ILE A 16 0.10 11.50 -3.34
C ILE A 16 1.41 10.75 -3.58
N GLY A 17 1.34 9.51 -4.06
CA GLY A 17 2.52 8.68 -4.30
C GLY A 17 2.20 7.32 -4.86
N HIS A 18 3.23 6.60 -5.31
CA HIS A 18 3.10 5.22 -5.75
C HIS A 18 4.34 4.41 -5.38
N VAL A 19 4.16 3.10 -5.22
CA VAL A 19 5.21 2.13 -4.97
C VAL A 19 5.05 0.99 -5.96
N HIS A 20 6.13 0.72 -6.69
CA HIS A 20 6.21 -0.47 -7.53
C HIS A 20 6.69 -1.66 -6.70
N CYS A 21 5.86 -2.69 -6.61
CA CYS A 21 6.20 -4.00 -6.07
C CYS A 21 6.55 -4.93 -7.23
N ARG A 22 7.68 -5.64 -7.09
CA ARG A 22 8.11 -6.63 -8.08
C ARG A 22 7.22 -7.88 -8.04
N GLU A 23 6.63 -8.16 -6.90
CA GLU A 23 5.72 -9.28 -6.66
C GLU A 23 4.25 -8.87 -6.80
N ILE A 24 3.37 -9.86 -6.96
CA ILE A 24 1.92 -9.63 -6.98
C ILE A 24 1.43 -9.33 -5.56
N ILE A 25 0.69 -8.22 -5.41
CA ILE A 25 0.00 -7.88 -4.16
C ILE A 25 -1.31 -8.68 -4.12
N CYS A 26 -1.44 -9.58 -3.15
CA CYS A 26 -2.62 -10.42 -2.96
C CYS A 26 -3.61 -9.84 -1.93
N SER A 27 -3.15 -8.98 -1.03
CA SER A 27 -3.99 -8.33 -0.02
C SER A 27 -3.42 -6.97 0.38
N VAL A 28 -4.29 -6.07 0.84
CA VAL A 28 -3.90 -4.74 1.32
C VAL A 28 -4.64 -4.47 2.64
N ALA A 29 -3.94 -3.99 3.66
CA ALA A 29 -4.52 -3.60 4.96
C ALA A 29 -4.06 -2.20 5.36
N PHE A 30 -4.93 -1.45 6.04
CA PHE A 30 -4.62 -0.13 6.60
C PHE A 30 -4.39 -0.24 8.11
N SER A 31 -3.40 0.48 8.63
CA SER A 31 -3.24 0.61 10.08
C SER A 31 -4.43 1.37 10.67
N ASN A 32 -5.11 0.78 11.64
CA ASN A 32 -6.30 1.36 12.28
C ASN A 32 -5.95 2.24 13.50
N GLN A 33 -4.78 2.89 13.50
CA GLN A 33 -4.37 3.77 14.59
C GLN A 33 -5.05 5.14 14.45
N PRO A 34 -5.43 5.79 15.57
CA PRO A 34 -6.03 7.13 15.52
C PRO A 34 -5.11 8.13 14.85
N GLU A 35 -5.68 9.01 14.01
CA GLU A 35 -4.94 10.13 13.41
C GLU A 35 -4.27 10.96 14.51
N GLY A 36 -2.98 11.25 14.32
CA GLY A 36 -2.17 12.02 15.27
C GLY A 36 -1.34 11.20 16.26
N VAL A 37 -1.45 9.87 16.26
CA VAL A 37 -0.64 8.98 17.13
C VAL A 37 0.36 8.12 16.35
N SER A 38 0.09 7.79 15.08
CA SER A 38 0.93 6.90 14.26
C SER A 38 0.87 7.24 12.76
N VAL A 39 1.87 6.76 12.00
CA VAL A 39 1.88 6.78 10.53
C VAL A 39 0.81 5.82 10.02
N ASN A 40 -0.03 6.28 9.07
CA ASN A 40 -0.96 5.41 8.35
C ASN A 40 -0.16 4.49 7.42
N VAL A 41 -0.02 3.22 7.79
CA VAL A 41 0.71 2.21 6.99
C VAL A 41 -0.26 1.43 6.14
N ILE A 42 0.08 1.29 4.86
CA ILE A 42 -0.57 0.33 3.96
C ILE A 42 0.33 -0.91 3.93
N ALA A 43 -0.16 -2.03 4.46
CA ALA A 43 0.53 -3.31 4.41
C ALA A 43 0.04 -4.12 3.20
N GLY A 44 0.93 -4.44 2.27
CA GLY A 44 0.67 -5.32 1.13
C GLY A 44 1.16 -6.75 1.40
N GLY A 45 0.27 -7.73 1.31
CA GLY A 45 0.66 -9.15 1.31
C GLY A 45 1.11 -9.55 -0.09
N LEU A 46 2.36 -9.98 -0.22
CA LEU A 46 2.96 -10.40 -1.49
C LEU A 46 2.77 -11.90 -1.72
N GLU A 47 2.75 -12.35 -2.97
CA GLU A 47 2.65 -13.77 -3.35
C GLU A 47 3.75 -14.65 -2.74
N ASN A 48 4.92 -14.07 -2.43
CA ASN A 48 6.02 -14.77 -1.75
C ASN A 48 5.84 -14.92 -0.23
N GLY A 49 4.71 -14.48 0.33
CA GLY A 49 4.39 -14.54 1.76
C GLY A 49 4.99 -13.40 2.60
N ILE A 50 5.68 -12.43 1.99
CA ILE A 50 6.21 -11.25 2.69
C ILE A 50 5.12 -10.17 2.81
N VAL A 51 5.08 -9.50 3.96
CA VAL A 51 4.24 -8.31 4.20
C VAL A 51 5.13 -7.07 4.15
N ARG A 52 4.74 -6.04 3.39
CA ARG A 52 5.47 -4.77 3.23
C ARG A 52 4.59 -3.55 3.44
#